data_AF-A0A5S9MKD7-F1
#
_entry.id   AF-A0A5S9MKD7-F1
#
_cell.length_a   1.000
_cell.length_b   1.000
_cell.length_c   1.000
_cell.angle_alpha   90.00
_cell.angle_beta   90.00
_cell.angle_gamma   90.00
#
_symmetry.space_group_name_H-M   'P 1'
#
loop_
_entity.id
_entity.type
_entity.pdbx_description
1 polymer ?
#
loop_
_entity_poly.entity_id
_entity_poly.type
_entity_poly.pdbx_seq_one_letter_code
_entity_poly.pdbx_strand_id
1 'polypeptide(L)'
;MALFRLSPFKILNFIALVFVNAIRGTPFIVQLFFIYFGLNTLEFISLDRVPAGIITVAINAGAYFSEIIRAGIQSIDKGQTEAARSF
;
A
#
# COMPACT_ATOMS: atom_id res chain seq x y z
N MET A 1 2.09 3.94 -3.54
CA MET A 1 0.63 3.72 -3.65
C MET A 1 -0.18 5.00 -3.48
N ALA A 2 0.13 5.88 -2.53
CA ALA A 2 -0.63 7.12 -2.30
C ALA A 2 -0.73 8.01 -3.56
N LEU A 3 0.39 8.21 -4.24
CA LEU A 3 0.44 9.01 -5.48
C LEU A 3 -0.38 8.38 -6.62
N PHE A 4 -0.42 7.05 -6.71
CA PHE A 4 -1.23 6.35 -7.71
C PHE A 4 -2.74 6.53 -7.41
N ARG A 5 -3.12 6.55 -6.13
CA ARG A 5 -4.49 6.89 -5.69
C ARG A 5 -4.87 8.35 -5.95
N LEU A 6 -3.90 9.25 -6.11
CA LEU A 6 -4.13 10.66 -6.46
C LEU A 6 -3.95 10.94 -7.96
N SER A 7 -3.54 9.92 -8.73
CA SER A 7 -3.27 10.06 -10.16
C SER A 7 -4.58 10.31 -10.94
N PRO A 8 -4.56 11.17 -11.98
CA PRO A 8 -5.69 11.33 -12.89
C PRO A 8 -5.90 10.09 -13.78
N PHE A 9 -4.90 9.20 -13.89
CA PHE A 9 -5.01 7.96 -14.66
C PHE A 9 -5.83 6.91 -13.89
N LYS A 10 -7.03 6.61 -14.38
CA LYS A 10 -7.99 5.68 -13.74
C LYS A 10 -7.42 4.28 -13.49
N ILE A 11 -6.59 3.77 -14.39
CA ILE A 11 -5.95 2.44 -14.27
C ILE A 11 -5.01 2.42 -13.06
N LEU A 12 -4.19 3.45 -12.90
CA LEU A 12 -3.21 3.54 -11.81
C LEU A 12 -3.90 3.68 -10.45
N ASN A 13 -4.97 4.48 -10.40
CA ASN A 13 -5.83 4.59 -9.23
C ASN A 13 -6.47 3.25 -8.85
N PHE A 14 -7.01 2.53 -9.85
CA PHE A 14 -7.66 1.24 -9.64
C PHE A 14 -6.70 0.18 -9.10
N ILE A 15 -5.51 0.04 -9.68
CA ILE A 15 -4.49 -0.91 -9.20
C ILE A 15 -4.13 -0.63 -7.74
N ALA A 16 -3.89 0.64 -7.41
CA ALA A 16 -3.55 1.03 -6.05
C ALA A 16 -4.73 0.82 -5.06
N LEU A 17 -5.97 1.06 -5.50
CA LEU A 17 -7.17 0.78 -4.71
C LEU A 17 -7.30 -0.71 -4.40
N VAL A 18 -7.17 -1.58 -5.41
CA VAL A 18 -7.28 -3.04 -5.24
C VAL A 18 -6.19 -3.54 -4.30
N PHE A 19 -4.94 -3.13 -4.51
CA PHE A 19 -3.83 -3.51 -3.64
C PHE A 19 -4.07 -3.11 -2.18
N VAL A 20 -4.39 -1.83 -1.93
CA VAL A 20 -4.60 -1.32 -0.57
C VAL A 20 -5.78 -2.02 0.12
N ASN A 21 -6.89 -2.24 -0.60
CA ASN A 21 -8.06 -2.93 -0.05
C ASN A 21 -7.76 -4.40 0.26
N ALA A 22 -7.02 -5.11 -0.60
CA ALA A 22 -6.63 -6.49 -0.35
C ALA A 22 -5.77 -6.61 0.91
N ILE A 23 -4.76 -5.74 1.06
CA ILE A 23 -3.86 -5.76 2.22
C ILE A 23 -4.60 -5.37 3.51
N ARG A 24 -5.48 -4.36 3.47
CA ARG A 24 -6.23 -3.92 4.67
C ARG A 24 -7.40 -4.82 5.02
N GLY A 25 -7.94 -5.56 4.05
CA GLY A 25 -9.05 -6.49 4.21
C GLY A 25 -8.63 -7.90 4.64
N THR A 26 -7.33 -8.22 4.57
CA THR A 26 -6.79 -9.54 4.93
C THR A 26 -6.14 -9.48 6.32
N PRO A 27 -6.41 -10.44 7.24
CA PRO A 27 -5.74 -10.48 8.54
C PRO A 27 -4.20 -10.51 8.40
N PHE A 28 -3.49 -9.74 9.24
CA PHE A 28 -2.02 -9.67 9.21
C PHE A 28 -1.37 -11.05 9.29
N ILE A 29 -1.88 -11.93 10.16
CA ILE A 29 -1.35 -13.27 10.34
C ILE A 29 -1.45 -14.09 9.04
N VAL A 30 -2.53 -13.95 8.27
CA VAL A 30 -2.71 -14.63 6.97
C VAL A 30 -1.67 -14.14 5.97
N GLN A 31 -1.36 -12.84 5.97
CA GLN A 31 -0.30 -12.28 5.12
C GLN A 31 1.07 -12.88 5.47
N LEU A 32 1.38 -13.01 6.76
CA LEU A 32 2.62 -13.61 7.23
C LEU A 32 2.73 -15.09 6.81
N PHE A 33 1.65 -15.85 7.00
CA PHE A 33 1.58 -17.24 6.56
C PHE A 33 1.79 -17.37 5.06
N PHE A 34 1.14 -16.52 4.27
CA PHE A 34 1.26 -16.53 2.81
C PHE A 34 2.67 -16.16 2.34
N ILE A 35 3.29 -15.13 2.90
CA ILE A 35 4.65 -14.71 2.56
C ILE A 35 5.67 -15.79 2.95
N TYR A 36 5.57 -16.35 4.16
CA TYR A 36 6.55 -17.33 4.62
C TYR A 36 6.33 -18.70 3.97
N PHE A 37 5.17 -19.33 4.20
CA PHE A 37 4.93 -20.68 3.69
C PHE A 37 4.66 -20.68 2.19
N GLY A 38 3.85 -19.75 1.70
CA GLY A 38 3.46 -19.70 0.29
C GLY A 38 4.62 -19.38 -0.66
N LEU A 39 5.54 -18.48 -0.30
CA LEU A 39 6.71 -18.25 -1.16
C LEU A 39 7.70 -19.41 -1.09
N ASN A 40 7.89 -20.04 0.08
CA ASN A 40 8.77 -21.20 0.22
C ASN A 40 8.21 -22.47 -0.45
N THR A 41 6.97 -22.50 -0.96
CA THR A 41 6.52 -23.60 -1.84
C THR A 41 7.13 -23.53 -3.23
N LEU A 42 7.67 -22.37 -3.63
CA LEU A 42 8.37 -22.21 -4.90
C LEU A 42 9.80 -22.73 -4.73
N GLU A 43 10.16 -23.78 -5.45
CA GLU A 43 11.44 -24.51 -5.28
C GLU A 43 12.70 -23.62 -5.41
N PHE A 44 12.58 -22.46 -6.07
CA PHE A 44 13.67 -21.51 -6.27
C PHE A 44 13.73 -20.39 -5.21
N ILE A 45 12.82 -20.38 -4.22
CA ILE A 45 12.80 -19.40 -3.13
C ILE A 45 13.09 -20.11 -1.81
N SER A 46 14.06 -19.58 -1.06
CA SER A 46 14.29 -19.94 0.33
C SER A 46 14.29 -18.68 1.18
N LEU A 47 13.19 -18.44 1.88
CA LEU A 47 12.97 -17.23 2.67
C LEU A 47 12.94 -17.58 4.15
N ASP A 48 13.90 -17.08 4.91
CA ASP A 48 13.94 -17.24 6.37
C ASP A 48 12.84 -16.43 7.07
N ARG A 49 12.56 -16.77 8.33
CA ARG A 49 11.49 -16.17 9.15
C ARG A 49 11.66 -14.67 9.34
N VAL A 50 12.90 -14.21 9.54
CA VAL A 50 13.18 -12.79 9.77
C VAL A 50 12.84 -11.95 8.53
N PRO A 51 13.39 -12.22 7.33
CA PRO A 51 13.04 -11.45 6.14
C PRO A 51 11.56 -11.60 5.76
N ALA A 52 10.94 -12.77 5.98
CA ALA A 52 9.49 -12.94 5.76
C ALA A 52 8.65 -12.02 6.67
N GLY A 53 9.03 -11.90 7.94
CA GLY A 53 8.40 -10.97 8.88
C GLY A 53 8.56 -9.52 8.44
N ILE A 54 9.78 -9.11 8.07
CA ILE A 54 10.07 -7.75 7.59
C ILE A 54 9.23 -7.41 6.36
N ILE A 55 9.20 -8.30 5.36
CA ILE A 55 8.43 -8.10 4.12
C ILE A 55 6.94 -7.96 4.44
N THR A 56 6.40 -8.84 5.29
CA THR A 56 4.98 -8.80 5.66
C THR A 56 4.63 -7.49 6.35
N VAL A 57 5.45 -7.05 7.33
CA VAL A 57 5.26 -5.78 8.02
C VAL A 57 5.38 -4.61 7.05
N ALA A 58 6.36 -4.60 6.15
CA ALA A 58 6.56 -3.53 5.19
C ALA A 58 5.37 -3.40 4.22
N ILE A 59 4.84 -4.50 3.71
CA ILE A 59 3.65 -4.52 2.83
C ILE A 59 2.43 -3.97 3.58
N ASN A 60 2.20 -4.49 4.80
CA ASN A 60 1.07 -4.08 5.60
C ASN A 60 1.15 -2.58 5.94
N ALA A 61 2.25 -2.14 6.57
CA ALA A 61 2.48 -0.76 6.94
C ALA A 61 2.43 0.18 5.72
N GLY A 62 3.03 -0.22 4.59
CA GLY A 62 2.99 0.55 3.35
C GLY A 62 1.58 0.81 2.82
N ALA A 63 0.66 -0.16 2.95
CA ALA A 63 -0.74 0.03 2.58
C ALA A 63 -1.46 1.02 3.51
N TYR A 64 -1.23 0.93 4.83
CA TYR A 64 -1.82 1.88 5.79
C TYR A 64 -1.25 3.30 5.65
N PHE A 65 0.07 3.44 5.54
CA PHE A 65 0.70 4.75 5.31
C PHE A 65 0.27 5.39 4.00
N SER A 66 0.04 4.58 2.95
CA SER A 66 -0.51 5.09 1.70
C SER A 66 -1.85 5.81 1.89
N GLU A 67 -2.72 5.28 2.75
CA GLU A 67 -4.02 5.90 3.03
C GLU A 67 -3.91 7.10 3.94
N ILE A 68 -3.02 7.06 4.94
CA ILE A 68 -2.74 8.21 5.81
C ILE A 68 -2.23 9.39 5.00
N ILE A 69 -1.26 9.19 4.11
CA ILE A 69 -0.72 10.25 3.25
C ILE A 69 -1.82 10.78 2.31
N ARG A 70 -2.60 9.91 1.68
CA ARG A 70 -3.70 10.31 0.79
C ARG A 70 -4.75 11.13 1.55
N ALA A 71 -5.15 10.70 2.74
CA ALA A 71 -6.09 11.41 3.59
C ALA A 71 -5.52 12.78 4.03
N GLY A 72 -4.24 12.84 4.40
CA GLY A 72 -3.56 14.08 4.76
C GLY A 72 -3.48 15.09 3.61
N ILE A 73 -3.27 14.62 2.38
CA ILE A 73 -3.33 15.49 1.19
C ILE A 73 -4.77 15.99 0.95
N GLN A 74 -5.76 15.11 1.08
CA GLN A 74 -7.17 15.47 0.87
C GLN A 74 -7.76 16.36 1.96
N SER A 75 -7.19 16.38 3.17
CA SER A 75 -7.64 17.26 4.25
C SER A 75 -7.21 18.72 4.06
N ILE A 76 -6.33 19.02 3.10
CA ILE A 76 -5.94 20.40 2.78
C ILE A 76 -7.09 21.09 2.05
N ASP A 77 -7.41 22.31 2.47
CA ASP A 77 -8.47 23.11 1.86
C ASP A 77 -8.17 23.39 0.38
N LYS A 78 -9.22 23.32 -0.47
CA LYS A 78 -9.09 23.54 -1.91
C LYS A 78 -8.58 24.94 -2.24
N GLY A 79 -8.95 25.95 -1.44
CA GLY A 79 -8.50 27.33 -1.59
C GLY A 79 -6.98 27.48 -1.49
N GLN A 80 -6.30 26.64 -0.70
CA GLN A 80 -4.83 26.62 -0.65
C GLN A 80 -4.23 26.12 -1.96
N THR A 81 -4.87 25.12 -2.59
CA THR A 81 -4.43 24.59 -3.89
C THR A 81 -4.71 25.59 -5.02
N GLU A 82 -5.83 26.30 -4.96
CA GLU A 82 -6.21 27.33 -5.94
C GLU A 82 -5.32 28.57 -5.85
N ALA A 83 -5.01 29.03 -4.63
CA ALA A 83 -4.09 30.14 -4.39
C ALA A 83 -2.68 29.86 -4.93
N ALA A 84 -2.17 28.64 -4.71
CA ALA A 84 -0.86 28.23 -5.21
C ALA A 84 -0.76 28.13 -6.73
N ARG A 85 -1.89 27.98 -7.45
CA ARG A 85 -1.93 27.95 -8.93
C ARG A 85 -2.16 29.33 -9.55
N SER A 86 -2.59 30.30 -8.75
CA SER A 86 -2.90 31.66 -9.20
C SER A 86 -1.73 32.64 -9.03
N PHE A 87 -0.67 32.20 -8.35
CA PHE A 87 0.66 32.82 -8.33
C PHE A 87 1.52 32.22 -9.44
#